data_AF-A0A840PD76-F1
#
_entry.id   AF-A0A840PD76-F1
#
_cell.length_a   1.000
_cell.length_b   1.000
_cell.length_c   1.000
_cell.angle_alpha   90.00
_cell.angle_beta   90.00
_cell.angle_gamma   90.00
#
_symmetry.space_group_name_H-M   'P 1'
#
loop_
_entity.id
_entity.type
_entity.pdbx_description
1 polymer ?
#
loop_
_entity_poly.entity_id
_entity_poly.type
_entity_poly.pdbx_seq_one_letter_code
_entity_poly.pdbx_strand_id
1 'polypeptide(L)'
;MSNDDREQVVEHVKAAYAEGRFDKDEFDERVHRAMTAQTHADLVPIMQELYGVRPAAPAPVPPVGPRPGFGHVESGDRLAAGAAHLLPLLGLVVIGPLIVMLAGRASPYIRAHAVEALNFQLTVLGASILLPFTVIGLIVVPVIWVVAFVLSVVAGVSALTEGRFYRYPLTLRLVK
;
A
#
# COMPACT_ATOMS: atom_id res chain seq x y z
N MET A 1 -23.21 -45.64 2.64
CA MET A 1 -21.78 -45.26 2.65
C MET A 1 -21.06 -46.26 1.77
N SER A 2 -20.49 -45.83 0.66
CA SER A 2 -19.79 -46.74 -0.25
C SER A 2 -18.47 -47.17 0.39
N ASN A 3 -18.07 -48.43 0.25
CA ASN A 3 -16.76 -48.88 0.73
C ASN A 3 -15.62 -48.09 0.05
N ASP A 4 -15.86 -47.64 -1.19
CA ASP A 4 -14.90 -46.87 -2.00
C ASP A 4 -14.53 -45.53 -1.35
N ASP A 5 -15.48 -44.85 -0.71
CA ASP A 5 -15.23 -43.55 -0.05
C ASP A 5 -14.31 -43.74 1.18
N ARG A 6 -14.47 -44.86 1.90
CA ARG A 6 -13.62 -45.19 3.06
C ARG A 6 -12.19 -45.52 2.63
N GLU A 7 -12.06 -46.24 1.54
CA GLU A 7 -10.76 -46.67 1.01
C GLU A 7 -9.96 -45.49 0.45
N GLN A 8 -10.63 -44.54 -0.21
CA GLN A 8 -10.00 -43.34 -0.74
C GLN A 8 -9.45 -42.42 0.37
N VAL A 9 -10.16 -42.32 1.50
CA VAL A 9 -9.71 -41.56 2.68
C VAL A 9 -8.50 -42.24 3.33
N VAL A 10 -8.51 -43.57 3.46
CA VAL A 10 -7.39 -44.32 4.04
C VAL A 10 -6.10 -44.16 3.23
N GLU A 11 -6.19 -44.22 1.91
CA GLU A 11 -5.02 -44.01 1.04
C GLU A 11 -4.47 -42.58 1.13
N HIS A 12 -5.35 -41.58 1.26
CA HIS A 12 -4.93 -40.20 1.42
C HIS A 12 -4.24 -39.94 2.77
N VAL A 13 -4.71 -40.59 3.85
CA VAL A 13 -4.09 -40.49 5.19
C VAL A 13 -2.72 -41.16 5.21
N LYS A 14 -2.54 -42.30 4.51
CA LYS A 14 -1.21 -42.95 4.34
C LYS A 14 -0.21 -42.07 3.58
N ALA A 15 -0.66 -41.38 2.53
CA ALA A 15 0.19 -40.47 1.76
C ALA A 15 0.70 -39.30 2.62
N ALA A 16 -0.16 -38.70 3.43
CA ALA A 16 0.22 -37.59 4.30
C ALA A 16 1.15 -38.00 5.46
N TYR A 17 1.07 -39.25 5.94
CA TYR A 17 2.04 -39.80 6.90
C TYR A 17 3.43 -40.00 6.27
N ALA A 18 3.49 -40.46 5.02
CA ALA A 18 4.76 -40.60 4.28
C ALA A 18 5.44 -39.24 4.01
N GLU A 19 4.66 -38.15 3.94
CA GLU A 19 5.16 -36.77 3.85
C GLU A 19 5.65 -36.20 5.20
N GLY A 20 5.55 -36.95 6.31
CA GLY A 20 6.03 -36.54 7.64
C GLY A 20 5.21 -35.42 8.29
N ARG A 21 3.97 -35.21 7.83
CA ARG A 21 3.12 -34.09 8.27
C ARG A 21 2.35 -34.36 9.57
N PHE A 22 2.32 -35.61 10.02
CA PHE A 22 1.67 -36.08 11.24
C PHE A 22 2.55 -37.13 11.91
N ASP A 23 2.55 -37.19 13.24
CA ASP A 23 3.22 -38.26 13.95
C ASP A 23 2.36 -39.55 13.97
N LYS A 24 2.95 -40.63 14.48
CA LYS A 24 2.32 -41.96 14.45
C LYS A 24 1.06 -42.04 15.32
N ASP A 25 1.06 -41.34 16.45
CA ASP A 25 -0.05 -41.36 17.40
C ASP A 25 -1.24 -40.58 16.81
N GLU A 26 -0.96 -39.48 16.12
CA GLU A 26 -1.95 -38.68 15.40
C GLU A 26 -2.50 -39.40 14.16
N PHE A 27 -1.68 -40.19 13.46
CA PHE A 27 -2.12 -41.06 12.36
C PHE A 27 -3.11 -42.13 12.87
N ASP A 28 -2.76 -42.84 13.95
CA ASP A 28 -3.58 -43.91 14.51
C ASP A 28 -4.93 -43.39 15.02
N GLU A 29 -4.96 -42.20 15.63
CA GLU A 29 -6.19 -41.55 16.10
C GLU A 29 -7.10 -41.15 14.92
N ARG A 30 -6.53 -40.58 13.85
CA ARG A 30 -7.28 -40.15 12.67
C ARG A 30 -7.84 -41.35 11.88
N VAL A 31 -7.08 -42.43 11.75
CA VAL A 31 -7.54 -43.68 11.10
C VAL A 31 -8.66 -44.34 11.91
N HIS A 32 -8.53 -44.38 13.24
CA HIS A 32 -9.57 -44.94 14.11
C HIS A 32 -10.88 -44.14 14.03
N ARG A 33 -10.79 -42.80 13.98
CA ARG A 33 -11.94 -41.90 13.88
C ARG A 33 -12.65 -41.99 12.52
N ALA A 34 -11.90 -42.14 11.43
CA ALA A 34 -12.46 -42.36 10.10
C ALA A 34 -13.20 -43.71 10.00
N MET A 35 -12.69 -44.75 10.67
CA MET A 35 -13.29 -46.08 10.68
C MET A 35 -14.54 -46.22 11.56
N THR A 36 -14.67 -45.38 12.60
CA THR A 36 -15.81 -45.38 13.53
C THR A 36 -16.93 -44.41 13.13
N ALA A 37 -16.70 -43.53 12.14
CA ALA A 37 -17.71 -42.64 11.61
C ALA A 37 -18.90 -43.43 10.99
N GLN A 38 -20.09 -43.22 11.54
CA GLN A 38 -21.30 -43.92 11.10
C GLN A 38 -22.10 -43.15 10.04
N THR A 39 -21.91 -41.83 9.91
CA THR A 39 -22.64 -40.99 8.95
C THR A 39 -21.74 -40.07 8.13
N HIS A 40 -22.21 -39.67 6.93
CA HIS A 40 -21.48 -38.74 6.05
C HIS A 40 -21.28 -37.36 6.69
N ALA A 41 -22.22 -36.92 7.55
CA ALA A 41 -22.10 -35.64 8.25
C ALA A 41 -20.89 -35.62 9.20
N ASP A 42 -20.54 -36.77 9.79
CA ASP A 42 -19.42 -36.90 10.73
C ASP A 42 -18.05 -36.90 10.03
N LEU A 43 -18.02 -37.19 8.72
CA LEU A 43 -16.80 -37.14 7.91
C LEU A 43 -16.46 -35.74 7.40
N VAL A 44 -17.44 -34.83 7.29
CA VAL A 44 -17.25 -33.46 6.79
C VAL A 44 -16.15 -32.68 7.55
N PRO A 45 -16.12 -32.65 8.90
CA PRO A 45 -15.05 -31.95 9.62
C PRO A 45 -13.67 -32.61 9.43
N ILE A 46 -13.61 -33.95 9.36
CA ILE A 46 -12.36 -34.69 9.10
C ILE A 46 -11.84 -34.40 7.69
N MET A 47 -12.73 -34.34 6.70
CA MET A 47 -12.40 -33.99 5.32
C MET A 47 -11.95 -32.53 5.20
N GLN A 48 -12.56 -31.59 5.94
CA GLN A 48 -12.12 -30.19 5.95
C GLN A 48 -10.75 -30.01 6.60
N GLU A 49 -10.45 -30.81 7.62
CA GLU A 49 -9.16 -30.80 8.32
C GLU A 49 -8.06 -31.51 7.51
N LEU A 50 -8.40 -32.57 6.76
CA LEU A 50 -7.47 -33.32 5.92
C LEU A 50 -7.24 -32.67 4.55
N TYR A 51 -8.29 -32.15 3.92
CA TYR A 51 -8.25 -31.47 2.61
C TYR A 51 -8.23 -29.95 2.69
N GLY A 52 -8.01 -29.40 3.89
CA GLY A 52 -7.82 -27.99 4.20
C GLY A 52 -8.07 -27.05 3.04
N VAL A 53 -9.20 -26.33 3.07
CA VAL A 53 -9.27 -25.04 2.37
C VAL A 53 -8.16 -24.19 2.99
N ARG A 54 -6.98 -24.27 2.38
CA ARG A 54 -5.88 -23.35 2.61
C ARG A 54 -6.55 -21.98 2.42
N PRO A 55 -6.58 -21.09 3.43
CA PRO A 55 -7.09 -19.75 3.21
C PRO A 55 -6.42 -19.26 1.95
N ALA A 56 -7.23 -18.85 0.95
CA ALA A 56 -6.73 -18.47 -0.36
C ALA A 56 -5.48 -17.62 -0.13
N ALA A 57 -4.32 -18.13 -0.55
CA ALA A 57 -3.08 -17.38 -0.40
C ALA A 57 -3.38 -15.97 -0.91
N PRO A 58 -3.08 -14.90 -0.15
CA PRO A 58 -3.37 -13.55 -0.61
C PRO A 58 -2.88 -13.47 -2.04
N ALA A 59 -3.79 -13.17 -2.97
CA ALA A 59 -3.47 -13.10 -4.40
C ALA A 59 -2.15 -12.35 -4.52
N PRO A 60 -1.15 -12.84 -5.27
CA PRO A 60 0.15 -12.22 -5.30
C PRO A 60 -0.06 -10.76 -5.58
N VAL A 61 0.11 -9.94 -4.54
CA VAL A 61 0.14 -8.50 -4.67
C VAL A 61 1.27 -8.35 -5.67
N PRO A 62 1.02 -7.80 -6.88
CA PRO A 62 2.09 -7.63 -7.85
C PRO A 62 3.23 -7.00 -7.07
N PRO A 63 4.47 -7.55 -7.16
CA PRO A 63 5.56 -7.02 -6.38
C PRO A 63 5.49 -5.52 -6.57
N VAL A 64 5.29 -4.79 -5.48
CA VAL A 64 5.54 -3.36 -5.48
C VAL A 64 7.02 -3.33 -5.79
N GLY A 65 7.34 -3.31 -7.09
CA GLY A 65 8.70 -3.25 -7.58
C GLY A 65 9.34 -2.09 -6.85
N PRO A 66 10.65 -2.15 -6.55
CA PRO A 66 11.33 -1.07 -5.87
C PRO A 66 10.89 0.25 -6.48
N ARG A 67 10.01 0.99 -5.79
CA ARG A 67 9.60 2.31 -6.26
C ARG A 67 10.90 3.06 -6.33
N PRO A 68 11.31 3.61 -7.49
CA PRO A 68 12.66 4.10 -7.70
C PRO A 68 13.04 5.00 -6.54
N GLY A 69 13.83 4.44 -5.63
CA GLY A 69 14.35 5.16 -4.50
C GLY A 69 15.45 6.02 -5.07
N PHE A 70 15.40 7.30 -4.78
CA PHE A 70 16.61 8.10 -4.84
C PHE A 70 17.60 7.39 -3.90
N GLY A 71 18.83 7.16 -4.37
CA GLY A 71 19.82 6.32 -3.68
C GLY A 71 20.21 6.87 -2.30
N HIS A 72 21.49 7.01 -2.01
CA HIS A 72 21.86 7.76 -0.81
C HIS A 72 21.50 9.25 -1.01
N VAL A 73 20.52 9.76 -0.27
CA VAL A 73 20.11 11.17 -0.29
C VAL A 73 20.79 11.91 0.86
N GLU A 74 21.60 12.91 0.52
CA GLU A 74 22.32 13.76 1.47
C GLU A 74 21.35 14.59 2.34
N SER A 75 21.74 14.91 3.58
CA SER A 75 20.93 15.70 4.51
C SER A 75 20.53 17.07 3.95
N GLY A 76 21.42 17.73 3.20
CA GLY A 76 21.12 19.01 2.53
C GLY A 76 20.03 18.88 1.48
N ASP A 77 20.05 17.79 0.71
CA ASP A 77 19.05 17.47 -0.30
C ASP A 77 17.68 17.19 0.32
N ARG A 78 17.65 16.50 1.47
CA ARG A 78 16.42 16.27 2.25
C ARG A 78 15.82 17.58 2.75
N LEU A 79 16.66 18.49 3.25
CA LEU A 79 16.23 19.81 3.71
C LEU A 79 15.64 20.63 2.56
N ALA A 80 16.35 20.71 1.43
CA ALA A 80 15.88 21.43 0.25
C ALA A 80 14.57 20.83 -0.30
N ALA A 81 14.48 19.50 -0.40
CA ALA A 81 13.26 18.82 -0.84
C ALA A 81 12.09 19.04 0.13
N GLY A 82 12.32 19.03 1.44
CA GLY A 82 11.31 19.38 2.44
C GLY A 82 10.84 20.83 2.31
N ALA A 83 11.77 21.75 2.08
CA ALA A 83 11.46 23.17 1.87
C ALA A 83 10.53 23.41 0.67
N ALA A 84 10.64 22.62 -0.42
CA ALA A 84 9.72 22.72 -1.55
C ALA A 84 8.24 22.52 -1.15
N HIS A 85 7.97 21.70 -0.15
CA HIS A 85 6.60 21.43 0.34
C HIS A 85 6.18 22.39 1.45
N LEU A 86 7.11 22.86 2.27
CA LEU A 86 6.80 23.66 3.46
C LEU A 86 6.76 25.18 3.21
N LEU A 87 7.56 25.71 2.27
CA LEU A 87 7.55 27.14 1.93
C LEU A 87 6.17 27.67 1.48
N PRO A 88 5.34 26.92 0.72
CA PRO A 88 3.97 27.30 0.43
C PRO A 88 3.13 27.68 1.65
N LEU A 89 3.37 27.02 2.79
CA LEU A 89 2.63 27.26 4.03
C LEU A 89 2.92 28.64 4.64
N LEU A 90 4.03 29.28 4.24
CA LEU A 90 4.42 30.62 4.66
C LEU A 90 3.91 31.71 3.70
N GLY A 91 3.00 31.36 2.79
CA GLY A 91 2.48 32.27 1.76
C GLY A 91 3.30 32.28 0.46
N LEU A 92 4.42 31.55 0.40
CA LEU A 92 5.23 31.40 -0.81
C LEU A 92 4.70 30.27 -1.70
N VAL A 93 3.40 30.30 -2.00
CA VAL A 93 2.63 29.19 -2.58
C VAL A 93 3.27 28.64 -3.84
N VAL A 94 3.58 29.50 -4.81
CA VAL A 94 4.26 29.10 -6.07
C VAL A 94 5.76 29.39 -6.02
N ILE A 95 6.12 30.49 -5.37
CA ILE A 95 7.49 31.02 -5.34
C ILE A 95 8.44 30.08 -4.58
N GLY A 96 7.98 29.48 -3.47
CA GLY A 96 8.76 28.54 -2.67
C GLY A 96 9.28 27.34 -3.47
N PRO A 97 8.38 26.51 -4.03
CA PRO A 97 8.80 25.37 -4.84
C PRO A 97 9.54 25.80 -6.12
N LEU A 98 9.24 26.97 -6.69
CA LEU A 98 9.98 27.50 -7.84
C LEU A 98 11.44 27.79 -7.49
N ILE A 99 11.70 28.47 -6.37
CA ILE A 99 13.07 28.75 -5.88
C ILE A 99 13.81 27.43 -5.66
N VAL A 100 13.20 26.46 -4.99
CA VAL A 100 13.83 25.16 -4.74
C VAL A 100 14.09 24.39 -6.04
N MET A 101 13.17 24.42 -6.99
CA MET A 101 13.34 23.80 -8.31
C MET A 101 14.51 24.42 -9.08
N LEU A 102 14.68 25.73 -8.98
CA LEU A 102 15.76 26.48 -9.64
C LEU A 102 17.11 26.35 -8.91
N ALA A 103 17.11 26.15 -7.60
CA ALA A 103 18.33 25.91 -6.83
C ALA A 103 18.80 24.45 -6.97
N GLY A 104 17.86 23.50 -6.98
CA GLY A 104 18.13 22.06 -6.97
C GLY A 104 18.26 21.41 -8.36
N ARG A 105 18.57 22.15 -9.42
CA ARG A 105 18.58 21.62 -10.81
C ARG A 105 19.53 20.44 -11.01
N ALA A 106 20.63 20.40 -10.23
CA ALA A 106 21.63 19.35 -10.29
C ALA A 106 21.22 18.07 -9.54
N SER A 107 20.29 18.15 -8.58
CA SER A 107 19.82 17.00 -7.80
C SER A 107 18.48 16.50 -8.35
N PRO A 108 18.41 15.27 -8.90
CA PRO A 108 17.16 14.67 -9.33
C PRO A 108 16.13 14.55 -8.20
N TYR A 109 16.58 14.36 -6.97
CA TYR A 109 15.73 14.28 -5.78
C TYR A 109 15.05 15.61 -5.47
N ILE A 110 15.84 16.68 -5.32
CA ILE A 110 15.29 18.02 -5.04
C ILE A 110 14.36 18.43 -6.18
N ARG A 111 14.80 18.25 -7.44
CA ARG A 111 14.01 18.61 -8.61
C ARG A 111 12.67 17.88 -8.65
N ALA A 112 12.64 16.58 -8.34
CA ALA A 112 11.40 15.82 -8.32
C ALA A 112 10.42 16.35 -7.26
N HIS A 113 10.88 16.59 -6.03
CA HIS A 113 10.03 17.13 -4.96
C HIS A 113 9.55 18.56 -5.28
N ALA A 114 10.40 19.39 -5.87
CA ALA A 114 10.08 20.76 -6.22
C ALA A 114 9.07 20.86 -7.38
N VAL A 115 9.23 20.03 -8.42
CA VAL A 115 8.28 19.94 -9.55
C VAL A 115 6.93 19.42 -9.07
N GLU A 116 6.92 18.38 -8.23
CA GLU A 116 5.69 17.81 -7.68
C GLU A 116 4.94 18.81 -6.79
N ALA A 117 5.65 19.52 -5.91
CA ALA A 117 5.09 20.60 -5.11
C ALA A 117 4.53 21.74 -5.99
N LEU A 118 5.29 22.19 -6.98
CA LEU A 118 4.86 23.26 -7.88
C LEU A 118 3.57 22.90 -8.63
N ASN A 119 3.51 21.69 -9.19
CA ASN A 119 2.33 21.18 -9.87
C ASN A 119 1.11 21.09 -8.93
N PHE A 120 1.31 20.63 -7.70
CA PHE A 120 0.24 20.57 -6.70
C PHE A 120 -0.29 21.95 -6.36
N GLN A 121 0.60 22.92 -6.10
CA GLN A 121 0.21 24.29 -5.76
C GLN A 121 -0.52 24.99 -6.92
N LEU A 122 -0.08 24.78 -8.16
CA LEU A 122 -0.80 25.26 -9.34
C LEU A 122 -2.19 24.62 -9.48
N THR A 123 -2.31 23.33 -9.15
CA THR A 123 -3.60 22.63 -9.16
C THR A 123 -4.55 23.19 -8.11
N VAL A 124 -4.09 23.37 -6.87
CA VAL A 124 -4.87 23.93 -5.76
C VAL A 124 -5.28 25.37 -6.05
N LEU A 125 -4.36 26.20 -6.59
CA LEU A 125 -4.67 27.57 -6.98
C LEU A 125 -5.70 27.64 -8.11
N GLY A 126 -5.54 26.83 -9.16
CA GLY A 126 -6.49 26.75 -10.26
C GLY A 126 -7.89 26.37 -9.77
N ALA A 127 -7.99 25.34 -8.91
CA ALA A 127 -9.25 24.95 -8.29
C ALA A 127 -9.83 26.06 -7.40
N SER A 128 -8.98 26.75 -6.63
CA SER A 128 -9.39 27.83 -5.73
C SER A 128 -9.93 29.06 -6.47
N ILE A 129 -9.47 29.32 -7.69
CA ILE A 129 -9.96 30.43 -8.53
C ILE A 129 -11.25 30.04 -9.25
N LEU A 130 -11.37 28.78 -9.70
CA LEU A 130 -12.49 28.32 -10.53
C LEU A 130 -13.73 27.91 -9.72
N LEU A 131 -13.58 27.29 -8.56
CA LEU A 131 -14.73 26.78 -7.79
C LEU A 131 -15.67 27.88 -7.24
N PRO A 132 -15.20 29.06 -6.76
CA PRO A 132 -16.05 30.11 -6.21
C PRO A 132 -17.13 30.68 -7.14
N PHE A 133 -17.09 30.40 -8.45
CA PHE A 133 -18.19 30.74 -9.36
C PHE A 133 -19.50 30.01 -9.02
N THR A 134 -19.47 29.05 -8.11
CA THR A 134 -20.64 28.35 -7.57
C THR A 134 -20.75 28.53 -6.05
N VAL A 135 -21.97 28.51 -5.51
CA VAL A 135 -22.21 28.58 -4.06
C VAL A 135 -21.53 27.42 -3.32
N ILE A 136 -21.56 26.22 -3.91
CA ILE A 136 -20.89 25.02 -3.35
C ILE A 136 -19.38 25.24 -3.29
N GLY A 137 -18.79 25.80 -4.34
CA GLY A 137 -17.35 26.05 -4.39
C GLY A 137 -16.85 26.97 -3.29
N LEU A 138 -17.63 27.97 -2.87
CA LEU A 138 -17.27 28.84 -1.75
C LEU A 138 -17.05 28.06 -0.44
N ILE A 139 -17.82 26.98 -0.23
CA ILE A 139 -17.69 26.10 0.94
C ILE A 139 -16.57 25.07 0.74
N VAL A 140 -16.36 24.59 -0.49
CA VAL A 140 -15.35 23.56 -0.79
C VAL A 140 -13.93 24.13 -0.75
N VAL A 141 -13.71 25.39 -1.18
CA VAL A 141 -12.38 26.02 -1.20
C VAL A 141 -11.65 25.99 0.16
N PRO A 142 -12.24 26.41 1.29
CA PRO A 142 -11.54 26.32 2.58
C PRO A 142 -11.18 24.87 2.96
N VAL A 143 -12.01 23.89 2.60
CA VAL A 143 -11.70 22.46 2.81
C VAL A 143 -10.50 22.04 1.98
N ILE A 144 -10.41 22.47 0.71
CA ILE A 144 -9.25 22.23 -0.15
C ILE A 144 -7.98 22.78 0.49
N TRP A 145 -8.00 23.99 1.04
CA TRP A 145 -6.83 24.59 1.69
C TRP A 145 -6.40 23.84 2.95
N VAL A 146 -7.34 23.33 3.76
CA VAL A 146 -7.02 22.48 4.92
C VAL A 146 -6.37 21.17 4.47
N VAL A 147 -6.94 20.50 3.47
CA VAL A 147 -6.37 19.26 2.92
C VAL A 147 -4.99 19.52 2.31
N ALA A 148 -4.83 20.61 1.55
CA ALA A 148 -3.56 21.00 0.96
C ALA A 148 -2.49 21.31 2.01
N PHE A 149 -2.86 21.96 3.11
CA PHE A 149 -1.99 22.18 4.25
C PHE A 149 -1.48 20.86 4.82
N VAL A 150 -2.38 19.93 5.15
CA VAL A 150 -2.02 18.62 5.72
C VAL A 150 -1.11 17.85 4.77
N LEU A 151 -1.47 17.76 3.49
CA LEU A 151 -0.68 17.05 2.50
C LEU A 151 0.72 17.66 2.34
N SER A 152 0.83 18.99 2.42
CA SER A 152 2.11 19.70 2.31
C SER A 152 3.01 19.42 3.50
N VAL A 153 2.45 19.37 4.71
CA VAL A 153 3.19 18.97 5.92
C VAL A 153 3.66 17.52 5.80
N VAL A 154 2.78 16.59 5.41
CA VAL A 154 3.13 15.17 5.26
C VAL A 154 4.23 14.98 4.20
N ALA A 155 4.12 15.64 3.06
CA ALA A 155 5.13 15.60 2.01
C ALA A 155 6.47 16.16 2.47
N GLY A 156 6.46 17.29 3.20
CA GLY A 156 7.65 17.89 3.78
C GLY A 156 8.32 16.99 4.81
N VAL A 157 7.56 16.43 5.74
CA VAL A 157 8.06 15.48 6.74
C VAL A 157 8.63 14.23 6.06
N SER A 158 7.92 13.63 5.11
CA SER A 158 8.39 12.46 4.33
C SER A 158 9.72 12.72 3.63
N ALA A 159 9.90 13.93 3.07
CA ALA A 159 11.14 14.31 2.41
C ALA A 159 12.31 14.51 3.39
N LEU A 160 12.02 15.04 4.59
CA LEU A 160 13.01 15.32 5.64
C LEU A 160 13.48 14.05 6.36
N THR A 161 12.53 13.21 6.81
CA THR A 161 12.82 12.08 7.70
C THR A 161 13.15 10.82 6.92
N GLU A 162 12.26 10.41 6.02
CA GLU A 162 12.36 9.14 5.31
C GLU A 162 13.22 9.24 4.04
N GLY A 163 13.40 10.46 3.51
CA GLY A 163 14.03 10.65 2.20
C GLY A 163 13.17 10.09 1.06
N ARG A 164 11.86 9.93 1.29
CA ARG A 164 10.94 9.30 0.35
C ARG A 164 10.16 10.32 -0.44
N PHE A 165 9.97 10.00 -1.72
CA PHE A 165 9.17 10.79 -2.63
C PHE A 165 7.68 10.66 -2.32
N TYR A 166 7.08 11.77 -1.89
CA TYR A 166 5.64 11.87 -1.67
C TYR A 166 4.96 12.40 -2.94
N ARG A 167 3.99 11.63 -3.46
CA ARG A 167 3.15 12.05 -4.59
C ARG A 167 1.84 12.62 -4.07
N TYR A 168 1.54 13.86 -4.44
CA TYR A 168 0.28 14.46 -4.06
C TYR A 168 -0.88 13.79 -4.81
N PRO A 169 -1.99 13.47 -4.12
CA PRO A 169 -3.20 13.03 -4.79
C PRO A 169 -3.81 14.20 -5.58
N LEU A 170 -4.48 13.88 -6.70
CA LEU A 170 -5.22 14.84 -7.53
C LEU A 170 -4.39 15.99 -8.12
N THR A 171 -3.09 15.81 -8.33
CA THR A 171 -2.20 16.82 -8.94
C THR A 171 -2.18 16.77 -10.47
N LEU A 172 -2.33 17.93 -11.11
CA LEU A 172 -2.10 18.10 -12.55
C LEU A 172 -0.61 18.33 -12.84
N ARG A 173 0.00 17.46 -13.66
CA ARG A 173 1.43 17.52 -13.99
C ARG A 173 1.70 18.44 -15.19
N LEU A 174 1.78 19.73 -14.90
CA LEU A 174 2.01 20.79 -15.90
C LEU A 174 3.50 20.93 -16.22
N VAL A 175 4.35 20.88 -15.19
CA VAL A 175 5.81 21.01 -15.27
C VAL A 175 6.47 19.63 -15.20
N LYS A 176 7.51 19.39 -16.00
CA LYS A 176 8.30 18.14 -16.09
C LYS A 176 9.76 18.35 -15.72
#